data_AF-A0A9P6YNM8-F1
#
_entry.id   AF-A0A9P6YNM8-F1
#
_cell.length_a   1.000
_cell.length_b   1.000
_cell.length_c   1.000
_cell.angle_alpha   90.00
_cell.angle_beta   90.00
_cell.angle_gamma   90.00
#
_symmetry.space_group_name_H-M   'P 1'
#
loop_
_entity.id
_entity.type
_entity.pdbx_description
1 polymer ?
#
loop_
_entity_poly.entity_id
_entity_poly.type
_entity_poly.pdbx_seq_one_letter_code
_entity_poly.pdbx_strand_id
1 'polypeptide(L)'
;MTMKPANKASLSYKKSNNSENSIRHDILLRPGDILALSEDSRYKWEHGIEEKLFDEIDGELIERGTRISVTLRKLREGEVDDQDMVITASR
;
A
#
# COMPACT_ATOMS: atom_id res chain seq x y z
N MET A 1 8.74 -5.30 5.09
CA MET A 1 7.62 -4.44 4.65
C MET A 1 6.47 -4.65 5.63
N THR A 2 5.77 -3.61 6.04
CA THR A 2 4.65 -3.68 6.96
C THR A 2 3.35 -3.54 6.18
N MET A 3 2.30 -4.23 6.64
CA MET A 3 0.93 -4.15 6.13
C MET A 3 0.03 -3.74 7.29
N LYS A 4 -0.76 -2.69 7.11
CA LYS A 4 -1.79 -2.26 8.07
C LYS A 4 -3.09 -1.93 7.33
N PRO A 5 -4.27 -2.09 7.94
CA PRO A 5 -5.53 -1.66 7.34
C PRO A 5 -5.47 -0.19 6.90
N ALA A 6 -5.97 0.09 5.70
CA ALA A 6 -6.04 1.44 5.18
C ALA A 6 -7.05 2.25 5.99
N ASN A 7 -6.63 3.43 6.46
CA ASN A 7 -7.56 4.31 7.18
C ASN A 7 -8.34 5.15 6.16
N LYS A 8 -9.65 4.98 6.07
CA LYS A 8 -10.52 5.77 5.17
C LYS A 8 -10.48 7.28 5.44
N ALA A 9 -9.96 7.73 6.58
CA ALA A 9 -9.86 9.14 6.97
C ALA A 9 -8.52 9.83 6.59
N SER A 10 -7.61 9.15 5.88
CA SER A 10 -6.24 9.63 5.61
C SER A 10 -6.11 10.82 4.62
N LEU A 11 -7.22 11.38 4.13
CA LEU A 11 -7.24 12.61 3.32
C LEU A 11 -6.94 13.89 4.13
N SER A 12 -6.75 13.82 5.46
CA SER A 12 -6.25 14.94 6.25
C SER A 12 -5.03 14.55 7.08
N TYR A 13 -3.97 15.37 7.00
CA TYR A 13 -2.75 15.27 7.79
C TYR A 13 -3.04 15.58 9.26
N LYS A 14 -3.75 14.69 9.96
CA LYS A 14 -3.84 14.69 11.43
C LYS A 14 -3.42 13.31 11.91
N LYS A 15 -2.24 13.29 12.55
CA LYS A 15 -1.70 12.12 13.25
C LYS A 15 -2.61 11.82 14.46
N SER A 16 -3.58 10.93 14.29
CA SER A 16 -4.32 10.36 15.42
C SER A 16 -3.44 9.28 16.05
N ASN A 17 -3.00 9.51 17.28
CA ASN A 17 -2.41 8.48 18.13
C ASN A 17 -3.56 7.58 18.61
N ASN A 18 -3.99 6.62 17.79
CA ASN A 18 -4.96 5.63 18.25
C ASN A 18 -4.22 4.35 18.64
N SER A 19 -4.08 4.16 19.95
CA SER A 19 -3.59 2.96 20.62
C SER A 19 -4.70 1.91 20.65
N GLU A 20 -5.13 1.46 19.48
CA GLU A 20 -6.02 0.30 19.37
C GLU A 20 -5.34 -0.74 18.49
N ASN A 21 -5.62 -2.00 18.81
CA ASN A 21 -4.97 -3.22 18.34
C ASN A 21 -5.02 -3.36 16.80
N SER A 22 -4.26 -2.53 16.09
CA SER A 22 -4.26 -2.46 14.63
C SER A 22 -3.58 -3.70 14.11
N ILE A 23 -4.36 -4.56 13.45
CA ILE A 23 -3.83 -5.74 12.77
C ILE A 23 -2.64 -5.29 11.91
N ARG A 24 -1.46 -5.85 12.18
CA ARG A 24 -0.22 -5.54 11.49
C ARG A 24 0.42 -6.85 11.04
N HIS A 25 0.80 -6.92 9.78
CA HIS A 25 1.58 -8.02 9.25
C HIS A 25 2.91 -7.51 8.73
N ASP A 26 3.99 -8.10 9.23
CA ASP A 26 5.34 -7.82 8.77
C ASP A 26 5.75 -8.91 7.76
N ILE A 27 6.11 -8.49 6.55
CA ILE A 27 6.51 -9.32 5.43
C ILE A 27 8.02 -9.14 5.22
N LEU A 28 8.77 -10.23 5.38
CA LEU A 28 10.19 -10.29 5.04
C LEU A 28 10.33 -10.42 3.52
N LEU A 29 10.97 -9.45 2.87
CA LEU A 29 11.24 -9.46 1.42
C LEU A 29 12.74 -9.62 1.19
N ARG A 30 13.17 -10.83 0.84
CA ARG A 30 14.55 -11.16 0.52
C ARG A 30 14.92 -10.69 -0.90
N PRO A 31 16.22 -10.53 -1.22
CA PRO A 31 16.64 -10.25 -2.59
C PRO A 31 16.13 -11.32 -3.57
N GLY A 32 15.48 -10.88 -4.65
CA GLY A 32 14.89 -11.77 -5.65
C GLY A 32 13.42 -12.16 -5.41
N ASP A 33 12.86 -11.86 -4.24
CA ASP A 33 11.45 -12.13 -3.97
C ASP A 33 10.52 -11.31 -4.88
N ILE A 34 9.43 -11.95 -5.32
CA ILE A 34 8.35 -11.31 -6.05
C ILE A 34 7.14 -11.19 -5.12
N LEU A 35 6.66 -9.97 -4.95
CA LEU A 35 5.45 -9.68 -4.19
C LEU A 35 4.34 -9.21 -5.14
N ALA A 36 3.22 -9.95 -5.14
CA ALA A 36 2.00 -9.57 -5.86
C ALA A 36 0.94 -9.10 -4.86
N LEU A 37 0.47 -7.86 -5.01
CA LEU A 37 -0.64 -7.30 -4.24
C LEU A 37 -1.87 -7.15 -5.15
N SER A 38 -2.90 -7.93 -4.85
CA SER A 38 -4.20 -7.94 -5.53
C SER A 38 -5.36 -7.76 -4.55
N GLU A 39 -6.51 -7.32 -5.07
CA GLU A 39 -7.76 -7.19 -4.32
C GLU A 39 -7.57 -6.51 -2.95
N ASP A 40 -8.00 -7.17 -1.88
CA ASP A 40 -7.97 -6.64 -0.52
C ASP A 40 -6.57 -6.16 -0.10
N SER A 41 -5.53 -6.95 -0.37
CA SER A 41 -4.15 -6.58 -0.02
C SER A 41 -3.67 -5.30 -0.73
N ARG A 42 -4.28 -4.96 -1.87
CA ARG A 42 -3.98 -3.74 -2.64
C ARG A 42 -4.86 -2.56 -2.25
N TYR A 43 -6.16 -2.80 -2.04
CA TYR A 43 -7.15 -1.73 -1.93
C TYR A 43 -7.61 -1.43 -0.49
N LYS A 44 -7.54 -2.43 0.41
CA LYS A 44 -7.97 -2.29 1.81
C LYS A 44 -6.81 -2.12 2.79
N TRP A 45 -5.57 -2.22 2.32
CA TRP A 45 -4.37 -2.19 3.15
C TRP A 45 -3.37 -1.14 2.65
N GLU A 46 -2.74 -0.48 3.61
CA GLU A 46 -1.55 0.32 3.40
C GLU A 46 -0.32 -0.56 3.63
N HIS A 47 0.62 -0.51 2.70
CA HIS A 47 1.91 -1.19 2.83
C HIS A 47 3.05 -0.17 2.86
N GLY A 48 4.09 -0.46 3.64
CA GLY A 48 5.21 0.46 3.81
C GLY A 48 6.51 -0.23 4.19
N ILE A 49 7.62 0.47 4.00
CA ILE A 49 8.91 0.10 4.57
C ILE A 49 9.23 1.18 5.60
N GLU A 50 9.30 0.78 6.86
CA GLU A 50 9.65 1.68 7.96
C GLU A 50 11.07 2.21 7.78
N GLU A 51 11.31 3.51 8.01
CA GLU A 51 12.63 4.13 7.88
C GLU A 51 13.50 3.81 9.10
N LYS A 52 14.25 2.71 9.02
CA LYS A 52 15.19 2.27 10.07
C LYS A 52 16.41 1.59 9.45
N LEU A 53 17.50 1.53 10.23
CA LEU A 53 18.80 0.97 9.80
C LEU A 53 18.91 -0.54 9.98
N PHE A 54 18.16 -1.11 10.93
CA PHE A 54 18.23 -2.54 11.27
C PHE A 54 16.83 -3.16 11.31
N ASP A 55 16.74 -4.42 10.88
CA ASP A 55 15.57 -5.28 11.11
C ASP A 55 15.94 -6.36 12.14
N GLU A 56 15.02 -6.66 13.06
CA GLU A 56 15.14 -7.81 13.96
C GLU A 56 14.30 -8.95 13.38
N ILE A 57 14.94 -10.06 13.06
CA ILE A 57 14.32 -11.22 12.43
C ILE A 57 14.79 -12.45 13.20
N ASP A 58 13.86 -13.19 13.80
CA ASP A 58 14.15 -14.40 14.59
C ASP A 58 15.22 -14.19 15.68
N GLY A 59 15.29 -12.99 16.26
CA GLY A 59 16.27 -12.60 17.28
C GLY A 59 17.62 -12.13 16.74
N GLU A 60 17.82 -12.12 15.43
CA GLU A 60 19.01 -11.57 14.78
C GLU A 60 18.77 -10.15 14.28
N LEU A 61 19.71 -9.25 14.58
CA LEU A 61 19.74 -7.90 14.05
C LEU A 61 20.46 -7.89 12.69
N ILE A 62 19.71 -7.61 11.63
CA ILE A 62 20.22 -7.52 10.27
C ILE A 62 20.30 -6.04 9.86
N GLU A 63 21.50 -5.58 9.50
CA GLU A 63 21.72 -4.24 8.97
C GLU A 63 21.17 -4.12 7.54
N ARG A 64 20.49 -3.01 7.25
CA ARG A 64 19.96 -2.74 5.93
C ARG A 64 21.02 -2.14 5.02
N GLY A 65 21.24 -2.79 3.88
CA GLY A 65 21.99 -2.22 2.76
C GLY A 65 21.10 -1.49 1.75
N THR A 66 21.71 -1.05 0.66
CA THR A 66 20.99 -0.51 -0.49
C THR A 66 20.09 -1.58 -1.11
N ARG A 67 18.78 -1.32 -1.12
CA ARG A 67 17.77 -2.20 -1.75
C ARG A 67 17.13 -1.51 -2.94
N ILE A 68 17.10 -2.20 -4.08
CA ILE A 68 16.39 -1.76 -5.29
C ILE A 68 15.20 -2.69 -5.50
N SER A 69 14.01 -2.13 -5.73
CA SER A 69 12.82 -2.89 -6.16
C SER A 69 12.23 -2.31 -7.42
N VAL A 70 11.78 -3.19 -8.30
CA VAL A 70 11.07 -2.82 -9.53
C VAL A 70 9.58 -3.12 -9.33
N THR A 71 8.76 -2.08 -9.39
CA THR A 71 7.30 -2.20 -9.21
C THR A 71 6.59 -2.13 -10.55
N LEU A 72 5.94 -3.22 -10.95
CA LEU A 72 5.16 -3.29 -12.19
C LEU A 72 3.67 -3.03 -11.89
N ARG A 73 3.03 -2.18 -12.71
CA ARG A 73 1.59 -1.89 -12.61
C ARG A 73 1.01 -1.74 -14.02
N LYS A 74 -0.17 -2.33 -14.24
CA LYS A 74 -0.98 -2.05 -15.43
C LYS A 74 -1.75 -0.74 -15.20
N LEU A 75 -1.75 0.15 -16.19
CA LEU A 75 -2.64 1.31 -16.20
C LEU A 75 -4.08 0.82 -16.38
N ARG A 76 -5.01 1.33 -15.57
CA ARG A 76 -6.44 1.05 -15.79
C ARG A 76 -6.88 1.79 -17.05
N GLU A 77 -7.43 1.07 -18.02
CA GLU A 77 -8.15 1.70 -19.12
C GLU A 77 -9.31 2.49 -18.50
N GLY A 78 -9.53 3.73 -18.97
CA GLY A 78 -10.57 4.59 -18.40
C GLY A 78 -11.93 3.91 -18.50
N GLU A 79 -12.63 3.80 -17.38
CA GLU A 79 -14.08 3.63 -17.40
C GLU A 79 -14.65 4.98 -17.84
N VAL A 80 -15.32 5.02 -18.99
CA VAL A 80 -16.21 6.13 -19.31
C VAL A 80 -17.37 5.97 -18.34
N ASP A 81 -17.50 6.88 -17.36
CA ASP A 81 -18.70 6.96 -16.53
C ASP A 81 -19.86 7.35 -17.46
N ASP A 82 -20.76 6.40 -17.74
CA ASP A 82 -21.95 6.59 -18.59
C ASP A 82 -22.97 7.60 -18.01
N GLN A 83 -22.67 8.30 -16.93
CA GLN A 83 -23.62 9.18 -16.23
C GLN A 83 -23.68 10.63 -16.74
N ASP A 84 -22.80 11.07 -17.65
CA ASP A 84 -22.78 12.47 -18.14
C ASP A 84 -23.30 12.66 -19.59
N MET A 85 -23.86 11.62 -20.23
CA MET A 85 -24.46 11.71 -21.57
C MET A 85 -25.96 12.06 -21.55
N VAL A 86 -26.36 13.04 -20.72
CA VAL A 86 -27.65 13.72 -20.88
C VAL A 86 -27.43 15.20 -20.69
N ILE A 87 -27.37 15.96 -21.78
CA ILE A 87 -28.03 17.27 -21.97
C ILE A 87 -27.66 17.86 -23.36
N THR A 88 -28.70 17.97 -24.20
CA THR A 88 -28.87 18.81 -25.42
C THR A 88 -28.07 18.50 -26.70
N ALA A 89 -28.69 17.66 -27.54
CA ALA A 89 -28.89 18.00 -28.94
C ALA A 89 -30.41 18.03 -29.21
N SER A 90 -31.04 19.18 -28.97
CA SER A 90 -32.37 19.46 -29.52
C SER A 90 -32.17 20.17 -30.86
N ARG A 91 -32.92 19.68 -31.86
CA ARG A 91 -33.05 20.22 -33.22
C ARG A 91 -33.32 21.72 -33.27
#